data_AF-A0A0S6U5I8-F1
#
_entry.id   AF-A0A0S6U5I8-F1
#
_cell.length_a   1.000
_cell.length_b   1.000
_cell.length_c   1.000
_cell.angle_alpha   90.00
_cell.angle_beta   90.00
_cell.angle_gamma   90.00
#
_symmetry.space_group_name_H-M   'P 1'
#
loop_
_entity.id
_entity.type
_entity.pdbx_description
1 polymer ?
#
loop_
_entity_poly.entity_id
_entity_poly.type
_entity_poly.pdbx_seq_one_letter_code
_entity_poly.pdbx_strand_id
1 'polypeptide(L)'
;MAKLRLKNLNKTTNKTVGEIYEDYLNYCTSIGQREKTIESKEKFGKYELIKVVNLDSNIKELTKEKIEKHIINMRKEGYKGNTYQTYVIKMRAFLSYCFNNNYLTKFTVKIPNILLEKKEVYTEEEVIKLLKKPNKIIKKT
;
A
#
# COMPACT_ATOMS: atom_id res chain seq x y z
N MET A 1 -4.64 36.77 17.66
CA MET A 1 -4.70 36.54 16.20
C MET A 1 -5.58 35.33 15.92
N ALA A 2 -6.76 35.53 15.33
CA ALA A 2 -7.65 34.43 14.99
C ALA A 2 -7.07 33.64 13.81
N LYS A 3 -6.68 32.39 14.04
CA LYS A 3 -6.25 31.47 12.98
C LYS A 3 -7.49 31.09 12.19
N LEU A 4 -7.71 31.75 11.05
CA LEU A 4 -8.82 31.45 10.15
C LEU A 4 -8.70 29.99 9.72
N ARG A 5 -9.46 29.08 10.35
CA ARG A 5 -9.63 27.71 9.88
C ARG A 5 -10.47 27.80 8.63
N LEU A 6 -9.85 27.85 7.45
CA LEU A 6 -10.56 27.60 6.19
C LEU A 6 -11.26 26.25 6.35
N LYS A 7 -12.58 26.29 6.49
CA LYS A 7 -13.43 25.09 6.48
C LYS A 7 -13.25 24.45 5.12
N ASN A 8 -12.76 23.20 5.12
CA ASN A 8 -12.99 22.12 4.15
C ASN A 8 -13.83 22.50 2.92
N LEU A 9 -13.28 23.31 2.02
CA LEU A 9 -13.76 23.39 0.66
C LEU A 9 -13.08 22.22 -0.04
N ASN A 10 -13.84 21.16 -0.32
CA ASN A 10 -13.41 20.11 -1.24
C ASN A 10 -12.94 20.85 -2.50
N LYS A 11 -11.63 20.77 -2.80
CA LYS A 11 -11.13 21.34 -4.04
C LYS A 11 -11.88 20.58 -5.13
N THR A 12 -12.70 21.25 -5.93
CA THR A 12 -13.22 20.67 -7.17
C THR A 12 -12.02 20.48 -8.08
N THR A 13 -11.35 19.35 -7.90
CA THR A 13 -10.25 18.92 -8.73
C THR A 13 -10.84 18.06 -9.84
N ASN A 14 -10.48 18.41 -11.08
CA ASN A 14 -10.74 17.55 -12.24
C ASN A 14 -9.65 16.48 -12.38
N LYS A 15 -8.73 16.38 -11.41
CA LYS A 15 -7.67 15.38 -11.46
C LYS A 15 -8.22 13.97 -11.33
N THR A 16 -7.64 13.07 -12.09
CA THR A 16 -7.89 11.63 -11.98
C THR A 16 -7.18 11.05 -10.77
N VAL A 17 -7.53 9.81 -10.39
CA VAL A 17 -6.81 9.10 -9.32
C VAL A 17 -5.32 8.94 -9.65
N GLY A 18 -4.98 8.67 -10.92
CA GLY A 18 -3.61 8.52 -11.38
C GLY A 18 -2.80 9.80 -11.18
N GLU A 19 -3.34 10.95 -11.56
CA GLU A 19 -2.67 12.24 -11.37
C GLU A 19 -2.48 12.59 -9.89
N ILE A 20 -3.47 12.29 -9.05
CA ILE A 20 -3.36 12.49 -7.59
C ILE A 20 -2.36 11.52 -6.98
N TYR A 21 -2.27 10.30 -7.50
CA TYR A 21 -1.28 9.32 -7.05
C TYR A 21 0.14 9.74 -7.42
N GLU A 22 0.33 10.33 -8.60
CA GLU A 22 1.59 10.90 -9.03
C GLU A 22 2.01 12.09 -8.15
N ASP A 23 1.08 13.00 -7.82
CA ASP A 23 1.32 14.07 -6.84
C ASP A 23 1.76 13.49 -5.47
N TYR A 24 1.16 12.38 -5.05
CA TYR A 24 1.51 11.68 -3.82
C TYR A 24 2.92 11.06 -3.86
N LEU A 25 3.33 10.48 -4.99
CA LEU A 25 4.68 9.96 -5.17
C LEU A 25 5.70 11.11 -5.14
N ASN A 26 5.44 12.19 -5.86
CA ASN A 26 6.28 13.41 -5.84
C ASN A 26 6.40 14.00 -4.43
N TYR A 27 5.31 14.00 -3.67
CA TYR A 27 5.34 14.39 -2.26
C TYR A 27 6.21 13.45 -1.41
N CYS A 28 6.11 12.13 -1.60
CA CYS A 28 6.95 11.17 -0.88
C CYS A 28 8.44 11.38 -1.19
N THR A 29 8.78 11.69 -2.44
CA THR A 29 10.13 12.03 -2.87
C THR A 29 10.62 13.33 -2.24
N SER A 30 9.79 14.39 -2.24
CA SER A 30 10.20 15.71 -1.73
C SER A 30 10.45 15.74 -0.23
N ILE A 31 9.79 14.86 0.54
CA ILE A 31 10.07 14.70 1.98
C ILE A 31 11.23 13.75 2.29
N GLY A 32 11.95 13.27 1.26
CA GLY A 32 13.17 12.48 1.43
C GLY A 32 12.95 10.99 1.77
N GLN A 33 11.84 10.38 1.33
CA GLN A 33 11.69 8.93 1.47
C GLN A 33 12.75 8.18 0.65
N ARG A 34 13.21 7.04 1.18
CA ARG A 34 14.20 6.18 0.51
C ARG A 34 13.65 5.68 -0.83
N GLU A 35 14.51 5.59 -1.83
CA GLU A 35 14.16 5.13 -3.19
C GLU A 35 13.39 3.80 -3.19
N LYS A 36 13.86 2.79 -2.44
CA LYS A 36 13.15 1.50 -2.29
C LYS A 36 11.75 1.61 -1.68
N THR A 37 11.50 2.64 -0.89
CA THR A 37 10.16 2.92 -0.35
C THR A 37 9.25 3.53 -1.41
N ILE A 38 9.79 4.43 -2.24
CA ILE A 38 9.09 5.03 -3.38
C ILE A 38 8.74 3.94 -4.40
N GLU A 39 9.70 3.09 -4.78
CA GLU A 39 9.48 1.93 -5.67
C GLU A 39 8.35 1.01 -5.16
N SER A 40 8.31 0.80 -3.84
CA SER A 40 7.26 0.00 -3.19
C SER A 40 5.87 0.67 -3.24
N LYS A 41 5.81 2.01 -3.27
CA LYS A 41 4.57 2.79 -3.45
C LYS A 41 4.17 2.87 -4.92
N GLU A 42 5.10 2.99 -5.85
CA GLU A 42 4.81 2.91 -7.30
C GLU A 42 4.16 1.57 -7.64
N LYS A 43 4.77 0.46 -7.19
CA LYS A 43 4.20 -0.88 -7.35
C LYS A 43 2.81 -1.00 -6.73
N PHE A 44 2.57 -0.34 -5.60
CA PHE A 44 1.24 -0.32 -4.99
C PHE A 44 0.20 0.38 -5.88
N GLY A 45 0.54 1.55 -6.44
CA GLY A 45 -0.36 2.25 -7.37
C GLY A 45 -0.65 1.39 -8.61
N LYS A 46 0.39 0.79 -9.18
CA LYS A 46 0.30 -0.01 -10.41
C LYS A 46 -0.47 -1.32 -10.24
N TYR A 47 -0.28 -2.04 -9.14
CA TYR A 47 -0.79 -3.40 -8.98
C TYR A 47 -1.92 -3.54 -7.97
N GLU A 48 -2.01 -2.68 -6.95
CA GLU A 48 -2.94 -2.86 -5.83
C GLU A 48 -4.06 -1.80 -5.81
N LEU A 49 -3.75 -0.53 -6.10
CA LEU A 49 -4.75 0.53 -6.13
C LEU A 49 -5.80 0.30 -7.23
N ILE A 50 -5.35 -0.16 -8.41
CA ILE A 50 -6.22 -0.47 -9.55
C ILE A 50 -7.30 -1.52 -9.24
N LYS A 51 -7.10 -2.35 -8.20
CA LYS A 51 -8.07 -3.38 -7.80
C LYS A 51 -9.31 -2.80 -7.13
N VAL A 52 -9.28 -1.54 -6.72
CA VAL A 52 -10.40 -0.87 -6.01
C VAL A 52 -10.90 0.40 -6.70
N VAL A 53 -10.12 0.99 -7.61
CA VAL A 53 -10.51 2.20 -8.33
C VAL A 53 -9.77 2.26 -9.68
N ASN A 54 -10.42 2.83 -10.71
CA ASN A 54 -9.77 3.10 -11.98
C ASN A 54 -8.86 4.35 -11.84
N LEU A 55 -7.65 4.31 -12.39
CA LEU A 55 -6.73 5.45 -12.32
C LEU A 55 -7.21 6.66 -13.11
N ASP A 56 -7.96 6.44 -14.19
CA ASP A 56 -8.50 7.53 -15.02
C ASP A 56 -9.81 8.13 -14.46
N SER A 57 -10.36 7.53 -13.40
CA SER A 57 -11.63 7.99 -12.83
C SER A 57 -11.45 9.05 -11.74
N ASN A 58 -12.57 9.60 -11.27
CA ASN A 58 -12.54 10.61 -10.23
C ASN A 58 -12.23 9.97 -8.86
N ILE A 59 -11.40 10.63 -8.04
CA ILE A 59 -11.02 10.15 -6.70
C ILE A 59 -12.19 9.87 -5.76
N LYS A 60 -13.37 10.48 -5.99
CA LYS A 60 -14.59 10.19 -5.23
C LYS A 60 -15.07 8.74 -5.39
N GLU A 61 -14.64 8.05 -6.45
CA GLU A 61 -14.96 6.64 -6.65
C GLU A 61 -14.17 5.70 -5.73
N LEU A 62 -13.08 6.18 -5.12
CA LEU A 62 -12.34 5.45 -4.09
C LEU A 62 -13.07 5.59 -2.76
N THR A 63 -14.05 4.71 -2.54
CA THR A 63 -14.86 4.72 -1.33
C THR A 63 -14.38 3.73 -0.28
N LYS A 64 -14.80 3.95 0.96
CA LYS A 64 -14.53 3.05 2.08
C LYS A 64 -15.02 1.63 1.79
N GLU A 65 -16.22 1.51 1.22
CA GLU A 65 -16.89 0.24 0.93
C GLU A 65 -16.12 -0.59 -0.10
N LYS A 66 -15.57 0.04 -1.15
CA LYS A 66 -14.74 -0.67 -2.14
C LYS A 66 -13.46 -1.22 -1.51
N ILE A 67 -12.81 -0.43 -0.64
CA ILE A 67 -11.60 -0.85 0.08
C ILE A 67 -11.92 -2.03 1.03
N GLU A 68 -12.99 -1.92 1.83
CA GLU A 68 -13.41 -2.98 2.76
C GLU A 68 -13.81 -4.26 2.02
N LYS A 69 -14.53 -4.14 0.90
CA LYS A 69 -14.87 -5.27 0.03
C LYS A 69 -13.64 -5.98 -0.50
N HIS A 70 -12.62 -5.23 -0.92
CA HIS A 70 -11.37 -5.82 -1.39
C HIS A 70 -10.60 -6.54 -0.28
N ILE A 71 -10.52 -5.95 0.92
CA ILE A 71 -9.91 -6.61 2.09
C ILE A 71 -10.64 -7.92 2.42
N ILE A 72 -11.99 -7.93 2.36
CA ILE A 72 -12.79 -9.15 2.55
C ILE A 72 -12.43 -10.19 1.49
N ASN A 73 -12.31 -9.80 0.22
CA ASN A 73 -11.92 -10.71 -0.86
C ASN A 73 -10.53 -11.30 -0.65
N MET A 74 -9.52 -10.49 -0.30
CA MET A 74 -8.18 -11.00 0.02
C MET A 74 -8.23 -12.07 1.12
N ARG A 75 -9.06 -11.87 2.15
CA ARG A 75 -9.23 -12.85 3.22
C ARG A 75 -9.92 -14.13 2.74
N LYS A 76 -10.95 -14.01 1.91
CA LYS A 76 -11.67 -15.16 1.32
C LYS A 76 -10.78 -15.98 0.37
N GLU A 77 -9.90 -15.31 -0.37
CA GLU A 77 -8.93 -15.94 -1.28
C GLU A 77 -7.72 -16.52 -0.54
N GLY A 78 -7.68 -16.44 0.79
CA GLY A 78 -6.63 -17.08 1.60
C GLY A 78 -5.29 -16.32 1.63
N TYR A 79 -5.29 -15.02 1.33
CA TYR A 79 -4.06 -14.21 1.42
C TYR A 79 -3.55 -14.18 2.86
N LYS A 80 -2.22 -14.22 3.00
CA LYS A 80 -1.57 -14.10 4.31
C LYS A 80 -1.90 -12.79 5.02
N GLY A 81 -1.95 -12.86 6.35
CA GLY A 81 -2.20 -11.74 7.27
C GLY A 81 -1.45 -10.46 6.91
N ASN A 82 -0.14 -10.60 6.83
CA ASN A 82 0.80 -9.53 6.54
C ASN A 82 0.55 -8.87 5.17
N THR A 83 0.04 -9.61 4.18
CA THR A 83 -0.22 -9.10 2.84
C THR A 83 -1.36 -8.08 2.85
N TYR A 84 -2.54 -8.45 3.34
CA TYR A 84 -3.67 -7.51 3.39
C TYR A 84 -3.45 -6.40 4.43
N GLN A 85 -2.69 -6.66 5.51
CA GLN A 85 -2.30 -5.61 6.44
C GLN A 85 -1.39 -4.56 5.76
N THR A 86 -0.38 -5.00 5.00
CA THR A 86 0.51 -4.11 4.24
C THR A 86 -0.27 -3.29 3.21
N TYR A 87 -1.22 -3.92 2.51
CA TYR A 87 -2.14 -3.23 1.61
C TYR A 87 -2.86 -2.08 2.33
N VAL A 88 -3.47 -2.34 3.50
CA VAL A 88 -4.20 -1.31 4.25
C VAL A 88 -3.28 -0.19 4.73
N ILE A 89 -2.06 -0.50 5.19
CA ILE A 89 -1.10 0.52 5.63
C ILE A 89 -0.75 1.45 4.47
N LYS A 90 -0.45 0.90 3.28
CA LYS A 90 -0.13 1.70 2.09
C LYS A 90 -1.33 2.51 1.60
N MET A 91 -2.52 1.90 1.58
CA MET A 91 -3.77 2.58 1.24
C MET A 91 -4.04 3.75 2.17
N ARG A 92 -3.88 3.55 3.49
CA ARG A 92 -4.05 4.63 4.49
C ARG A 92 -3.05 5.77 4.31
N ALA A 93 -1.81 5.48 3.93
CA ALA A 93 -0.83 6.52 3.66
C ALA A 93 -1.27 7.41 2.48
N PHE A 94 -1.74 6.79 1.39
CA PHE A 94 -2.30 7.51 0.25
C PHE A 94 -3.57 8.30 0.63
N LEU A 95 -4.53 7.67 1.33
CA LEU A 95 -5.73 8.36 1.82
C LEU A 95 -5.41 9.56 2.72
N SER A 96 -4.41 9.43 3.59
CA SER A 96 -3.98 10.53 4.45
C SER A 96 -3.45 11.71 3.64
N TYR A 97 -2.70 11.45 2.58
CA TYR A 97 -2.29 12.48 1.63
C TYR A 97 -3.51 13.14 0.95
N CYS A 98 -4.46 12.34 0.47
CA CYS A 98 -5.68 12.85 -0.16
C CYS A 98 -6.51 13.72 0.78
N PHE A 99 -6.66 13.32 2.04
CA PHE A 99 -7.41 14.08 3.05
C PHE A 99 -6.72 15.40 3.40
N ASN A 100 -5.40 15.39 3.59
CA ASN A 100 -4.63 16.59 3.93
C ASN A 100 -4.64 17.63 2.81
N ASN A 101 -4.78 17.20 1.55
CA ASN A 101 -4.84 18.06 0.37
C ASN A 101 -6.28 18.35 -0.11
N ASN A 102 -7.30 17.98 0.68
CA ASN A 102 -8.72 18.18 0.35
C ASN A 102 -9.17 17.56 -0.98
N TYR A 103 -8.52 16.47 -1.41
CA TYR A 103 -8.91 15.69 -2.60
C TYR A 103 -10.10 14.76 -2.30
N LEU A 104 -10.24 14.33 -1.05
CA LEU A 104 -11.28 13.38 -0.64
C LEU A 104 -11.82 13.73 0.74
N THR A 105 -13.12 13.55 0.95
CA THR A 105 -13.72 13.69 2.27
C THR A 105 -13.17 12.59 3.20
N LYS A 106 -12.75 12.98 4.40
CA LYS A 106 -12.13 12.07 5.35
C LYS A 106 -13.06 10.93 5.76
N PHE A 107 -12.56 9.70 5.67
CA PHE A 107 -13.15 8.51 6.27
C PHE A 107 -12.07 7.64 6.92
N THR A 108 -12.49 6.63 7.68
CA THR A 108 -11.58 5.75 8.43
C THR A 108 -11.59 4.34 7.86
N VAL A 109 -10.39 3.83 7.54
CA VAL A 109 -10.14 2.41 7.25
C VAL A 109 -9.32 1.83 8.39
N LYS A 110 -9.84 0.80 9.06
CA LYS A 110 -9.14 0.15 10.18
C LYS A 110 -8.08 -0.82 9.65
N ILE A 111 -6.91 -0.82 10.29
CA ILE A 111 -5.89 -1.83 10.01
C ILE A 111 -6.38 -3.16 10.60
N PRO A 112 -6.44 -4.24 9.83
CA PRO A 112 -6.84 -5.55 10.33
C PRO A 112 -5.90 -6.05 11.42
N ASN A 113 -6.48 -6.67 12.46
CA ASN A 113 -5.72 -7.44 13.42
C ASN A 113 -5.34 -8.77 12.78
N ILE A 114 -4.06 -9.12 12.81
CA ILE A 114 -3.53 -10.35 12.20
C ILE A 114 -2.72 -11.12 13.23
N LEU A 115 -2.80 -12.44 13.16
CA LEU A 115 -1.82 -13.32 13.80
C LEU A 115 -0.67 -13.51 12.82
N LEU A 116 0.53 -13.10 13.21
CA LEU A 116 1.72 -13.32 12.39
C LEU A 116 2.14 -14.78 12.51
N GLU A 117 2.22 -15.46 11.37
CA GLU A 117 2.85 -16.77 11.30
C GLU A 117 4.31 -16.64 11.73
N LYS A 118 4.70 -17.39 12.77
CA LYS A 118 6.10 -17.50 13.17
C LYS A 118 6.82 -18.24 12.06
N LYS A 119 7.88 -17.63 11.51
CA LYS A 119 8.76 -18.36 10.59
C LYS A 119 9.45 -19.45 11.38
N GLU A 120 9.47 -20.66 10.83
CA GLU A 120 10.32 -21.73 11.35
C GLU A 120 11.77 -21.27 11.28
N VAL A 121 12.49 -21.48 12.37
CA VAL A 121 13.92 -21.19 12.46
C VAL A 121 14.65 -22.46 12.06
N TYR A 122 15.74 -22.31 11.33
CA TYR A 122 16.57 -23.46 10.93
C TYR A 122 17.01 -24.25 12.17
N THR A 123 16.94 -25.58 12.07
CA THR A 123 17.56 -26.46 13.06
C THR A 123 19.08 -26.44 12.92
N GLU A 124 19.80 -26.92 13.95
CA GLU A 124 21.25 -26.99 13.89
C GLU A 124 21.74 -27.82 12.68
N GLU A 125 21.06 -28.91 12.36
CA GLU A 125 21.40 -29.76 11.22
C GLU A 125 21.19 -29.05 9.88
N GLU A 126 20.11 -28.27 9.75
CA GLU A 126 19.83 -27.46 8.56
C GLU A 126 20.88 -26.36 8.40
N VAL A 127 21.26 -25.69 9.48
CA VAL A 127 22.34 -24.70 9.48
C VAL A 127 23.66 -25.35 9.06
N ILE A 128 24.04 -26.48 9.65
CA ILE A 128 25.26 -27.22 9.28
C ILE A 128 25.24 -27.61 7.80
N LYS A 129 24.08 -28.01 7.27
CA LYS A 129 23.91 -28.32 5.85
C LYS A 129 24.08 -27.08 4.97
N LEU A 130 23.55 -25.92 5.37
CA LEU A 130 23.68 -24.65 4.64
C LEU A 130 25.13 -24.11 4.65
N LEU A 131 25.90 -24.41 5.70
CA LEU A 131 27.33 -24.05 5.79
C LEU A 131 28.21 -24.88 4.85
N LYS A 132 27.78 -26.09 4.45
CA LYS A 132 28.53 -26.90 3.48
C LYS A 132 28.42 -26.27 2.09
N LYS A 133 29.56 -26.13 1.42
CA LYS A 133 29.64 -25.58 0.05
C LYS A 133 28.69 -26.37 -0.87
N PRO A 134 27.78 -25.71 -1.61
CA PRO A 134 26.88 -26.42 -2.51
C PRO A 134 27.69 -27.09 -3.62
N ASN A 135 27.42 -28.37 -3.86
CA ASN A 135 28.01 -29.08 -5.00
C ASN A 135 27.51 -28.43 -6.30
N LYS A 136 28.45 -27.99 -7.16
CA LYS A 136 28.11 -27.49 -8.49
C LYS A 136 27.49 -28.64 -9.29
N ILE A 137 26.16 -28.66 -9.42
CA ILE A 137 25.51 -29.47 -10.46
C ILE A 137 25.86 -28.79 -11.78
N ILE A 138 26.92 -29.27 -12.43
CA ILE A 138 27.17 -28.97 -13.84
C ILE A 138 26.02 -29.64 -14.58
N LYS A 139 25.00 -28.87 -14.98
CA LYS A 139 24.04 -29.33 -15.97
C LYS A 139 24.82 -29.55 -17.27
N LYS A 140 25.21 -30.81 -17.53
CA LYS A 140 25.69 -31.20 -18.86
C LYS A 140 24.54 -30.91 -19.83
N THR A 141 24.78 -29.95 -20.71
CA THR A 141 23.90 -29.62 -21.84
C THR A 141 24.17 -30.62 -22.95
#